data_AF-A0A2S3U4L6-F1
#
_entry.id   AF-A0A2S3U4L6-F1
#
_cell.length_a   1.000
_cell.length_b   1.000
_cell.length_c   1.000
_cell.angle_alpha   90.00
_cell.angle_beta   90.00
_cell.angle_gamma   90.00
#
_symmetry.space_group_name_H-M   'P 1'
#
loop_
_entity.id
_entity.type
_entity.pdbx_description
1 polymer ?
#
loop_
_entity_poly.entity_id
_entity_poly.type
_entity_poly.pdbx_seq_one_letter_code
_entity_poly.pdbx_strand_id
1 'polypeptide(L)'
;MSTRFQHEIVTRTQPLSAWVHLHDSKAPQRIAPHWHQGIELSYTLSGHIDDFTINGRDYQSKSGSILVVNSQLIHSVSNDQYSK
;
A
#
# COMPACT_ATOMS: atom_id res chain seq x y z
N MET A 1 -19.44 -11.97 6.14
CA MET A 1 -18.64 -11.26 7.15
C MET A 1 -18.32 -9.88 6.59
N SER A 2 -18.71 -8.79 7.25
CA SER A 2 -18.38 -7.45 6.77
C SER A 2 -16.89 -7.19 7.04
N THR A 3 -16.04 -7.28 6.02
CA THR A 3 -14.64 -6.85 6.12
C THR A 3 -14.65 -5.33 6.25
N ARG A 4 -14.45 -4.83 7.47
CA ARG A 4 -14.45 -3.39 7.73
C ARG A 4 -13.11 -2.82 7.27
N PHE A 5 -13.10 -2.21 6.08
CA PHE A 5 -11.96 -1.44 5.61
C PHE A 5 -11.72 -0.24 6.53
N GLN A 6 -10.46 0.00 6.89
CA GLN A 6 -10.11 1.09 7.78
C GLN A 6 -10.11 2.42 7.04
N HIS A 7 -10.80 3.42 7.57
CA HIS A 7 -10.62 4.81 7.13
C HIS A 7 -9.39 5.39 7.82
N GLU A 8 -8.45 5.88 7.04
CA GLU A 8 -7.29 6.62 7.52
C GLU A 8 -7.45 8.12 7.30
N ILE A 9 -7.16 8.91 8.34
CA ILE A 9 -7.13 10.37 8.24
C ILE A 9 -5.68 10.81 8.01
N VAL A 10 -5.38 11.22 6.79
CA VAL A 10 -4.07 11.76 6.41
C VAL A 10 -4.03 13.27 6.68
N THR A 11 -3.29 13.68 7.71
CA THR A 11 -3.02 15.10 7.96
C THR A 11 -1.93 15.60 7.01
N ARG A 12 -2.23 16.63 6.22
CA ARG A 12 -1.27 17.23 5.27
C ARG A 12 -0.21 18.04 6.01
N THR A 13 1.06 17.68 5.83
CA THR A 13 2.22 18.47 6.29
C THR A 13 2.92 19.14 5.09
N GLN A 14 3.70 20.19 5.34
CA GLN A 14 4.52 20.84 4.30
C GLN A 14 5.95 20.29 4.34
N PRO A 15 6.60 20.01 3.18
CA PRO A 15 6.09 20.22 1.83
C PRO A 15 5.09 19.15 1.33
N LEU A 16 5.12 17.93 1.89
CA LEU A 16 4.14 16.85 1.69
C LEU A 16 4.25 15.83 2.85
N SER A 17 3.14 15.18 3.21
CA SER A 17 3.16 14.01 4.09
C SER A 17 3.74 12.81 3.33
N ALA A 18 4.76 12.15 3.90
CA ALA A 18 5.38 10.97 3.31
C ALA A 18 5.68 9.95 4.40
N TRP A 19 5.50 8.67 4.08
CA TRP A 19 5.88 7.53 4.92
C TRP A 19 6.85 6.64 4.17
N VAL A 20 7.76 6.01 4.90
CA VAL A 20 8.66 4.99 4.37
C VAL A 20 8.36 3.69 5.09
N HIS A 21 7.91 2.70 4.33
CA HIS A 21 7.68 1.34 4.82
C HIS A 21 8.86 0.45 4.43
N LEU A 22 9.54 -0.10 5.44
CA LEU A 22 10.58 -1.09 5.24
C LEU A 22 9.99 -2.48 5.48
N HIS A 23 9.91 -3.28 4.42
CA HIS A 23 9.46 -4.66 4.50
C HIS A 23 10.67 -5.59 4.46
N ASP A 24 10.94 -6.30 5.56
CA ASP A 24 11.95 -7.37 5.59
C ASP A 24 11.28 -8.71 5.23
N SER A 25 11.85 -9.41 4.25
CA SER A 25 11.50 -10.77 3.85
C SER A 25 11.42 -11.79 4.99
N LYS A 26 12.07 -11.55 6.14
CA LYS A 26 12.10 -12.50 7.25
C LYS A 26 10.84 -12.53 8.12
N ALA A 27 9.87 -11.66 7.86
CA ALA A 27 8.60 -11.63 8.58
C ALA A 27 7.44 -11.34 7.62
N PRO A 28 6.21 -11.79 7.94
CA PRO A 28 5.02 -11.33 7.23
C PRO A 28 4.92 -9.82 7.32
N GLN A 29 4.89 -9.18 6.16
CA GLN A 29 4.82 -7.73 6.03
C GLN A 29 3.51 -7.39 5.35
N ARG A 30 2.65 -6.66 6.06
CA ARG A 30 1.30 -6.35 5.58
C ARG A 30 0.91 -4.93 5.92
N ILE A 31 0.45 -4.21 4.90
CA ILE A 31 -0.33 -2.98 5.04
C ILE A 31 -1.79 -3.39 4.85
N ALA A 32 -2.56 -3.34 5.93
CA ALA A 32 -3.95 -3.81 5.93
C ALA A 32 -4.83 -2.98 4.98
N PRO A 33 -5.90 -3.56 4.40
CA PRO A 33 -6.83 -2.84 3.54
C PRO A 33 -7.42 -1.57 4.19
N HIS A 34 -7.15 -0.43 3.59
CA HIS A 34 -7.58 0.88 4.08
C HIS A 34 -7.89 1.84 2.92
N TRP A 35 -8.47 2.98 3.25
CA TRP A 35 -8.77 4.05 2.30
C TRP A 35 -8.65 5.41 2.99
N HIS A 36 -8.35 6.45 2.21
CA HIS A 36 -8.30 7.83 2.67
C HIS A 36 -8.78 8.79 1.58
N GLN A 37 -9.13 10.02 1.97
CA GLN A 37 -9.68 11.05 1.07
C GLN A 37 -8.66 11.53 0.01
N GLY A 38 -7.35 11.46 0.30
CA GLY A 38 -6.30 11.88 -0.63
C GLY A 38 -6.03 10.86 -1.74
N ILE A 39 -5.35 11.32 -2.80
CA ILE A 39 -4.63 10.45 -3.74
C ILE A 39 -3.33 10.02 -3.07
N GLU A 40 -2.93 8.75 -3.21
CA GLU A 40 -1.61 8.25 -2.80
C GLU A 40 -0.73 8.00 -4.02
N LEU A 41 0.55 8.36 -3.88
CA LEU A 41 1.62 7.97 -4.79
C LEU A 41 2.52 6.98 -4.05
N SER A 42 2.46 5.70 -4.45
CA SER A 42 3.32 4.67 -3.87
C SER A 42 4.54 4.48 -4.76
N TYR A 43 5.73 4.81 -4.23
CA TYR A 43 7.00 4.67 -4.93
C TYR A 43 7.80 3.49 -4.36
N THR A 44 8.16 2.53 -5.22
CA THR A 44 9.03 1.43 -4.81
C THR A 44 10.49 1.87 -4.93
N LEU A 45 11.11 2.15 -3.78
CA LEU A 45 12.50 2.60 -3.72
C LEU A 45 13.50 1.50 -4.09
N SER A 46 13.30 0.29 -3.57
CA SER A 46 14.16 -0.88 -3.81
C SER A 46 13.33 -2.17 -3.72
N GLY A 47 13.81 -3.24 -4.35
CA GLY A 47 13.11 -4.52 -4.41
C GLY A 47 11.86 -4.48 -5.31
N HIS A 48 10.83 -5.21 -4.89
CA HIS A 48 9.53 -5.30 -5.55
C HIS A 48 8.41 -5.54 -4.53
N ILE A 49 7.17 -5.19 -4.92
CA ILE A 49 5.94 -5.56 -4.23
C ILE A 49 5.13 -6.40 -5.23
N ASP A 50 4.85 -7.66 -4.87
CA ASP A 50 4.13 -8.59 -5.74
C ASP A 50 2.61 -8.51 -5.59
N ASP A 51 2.14 -8.13 -4.41
CA ASP A 51 0.71 -8.14 -4.06
C ASP A 51 0.31 -6.79 -3.48
N PHE A 52 0.20 -5.81 -4.40
CA PHE A 52 -0.41 -4.52 -4.13
C PHE A 52 -1.82 -4.51 -4.71
N THR A 53 -2.85 -4.57 -3.86
CA THR A 53 -4.24 -4.53 -4.33
C THR A 53 -4.76 -3.09 -4.32
N ILE A 54 -5.43 -2.67 -5.40
CA ILE A 54 -6.21 -1.42 -5.47
C ILE A 54 -7.61 -1.76 -5.97
N ASN A 55 -8.62 -1.54 -5.15
CA ASN A 55 -10.03 -1.79 -5.42
C ASN A 55 -10.30 -3.23 -5.95
N GLY A 56 -9.66 -4.21 -5.31
CA GLY A 56 -9.80 -5.63 -5.66
C GLY A 56 -9.02 -6.07 -6.91
N ARG A 57 -8.19 -5.20 -7.49
CA ARG A 57 -7.28 -5.54 -8.58
C ARG A 57 -5.83 -5.54 -8.11
N ASP A 58 -5.10 -6.56 -8.47
CA ASP A 58 -3.71 -6.72 -8.07
C ASP A 58 -2.76 -6.02 -9.04
N TYR A 59 -1.72 -5.45 -8.46
CA TYR A 59 -0.64 -4.74 -9.13
C TYR A 59 0.69 -5.20 -8.55
N GLN A 60 1.69 -5.16 -9.42
CA GLN A 60 3.07 -5.37 -9.04
C GLN A 60 3.83 -4.06 -9.24
N SER A 61 4.78 -3.80 -8.37
CA SER A 61 5.71 -2.69 -8.52
C SER A 61 7.15 -3.17 -8.33
N LYS A 62 8.06 -2.58 -9.09
CA LYS A 62 9.50 -2.80 -8.96
C LYS A 62 10.21 -1.49 -8.66
N SER A 63 11.45 -1.56 -8.23
CA SER A 63 12.32 -0.40 -8.02
C SER A 63 12.16 0.65 -9.13
N GLY A 64 11.84 1.89 -8.76
CA GLY A 64 11.58 3.00 -9.69
C GLY A 64 10.12 3.17 -10.14
N SER A 65 9.23 2.24 -9.82
CA SER A 65 7.81 2.32 -10.20
C SER A 65 7.05 3.27 -9.28
N ILE A 66 6.10 4.02 -9.85
CA ILE A 66 5.07 4.76 -9.11
C ILE A 66 3.72 4.14 -9.42
N LEU A 67 3.02 3.66 -8.40
CA LEU A 67 1.60 3.34 -8.46
C LEU A 67 0.79 4.54 -7.94
N VAL A 68 -0.32 4.82 -8.61
CA VAL A 68 -1.25 5.89 -8.22
C VAL A 68 -2.52 5.26 -7.68
N VAL A 69 -2.85 5.55 -6.43
CA VAL A 69 -4.12 5.17 -5.82
C VAL A 69 -5.05 6.37 -5.86
N ASN A 70 -6.14 6.27 -6.60
CA ASN A 70 -7.15 7.32 -6.63
C ASN A 70 -7.84 7.46 -5.27
N SER A 71 -8.37 8.66 -5.00
CA SER A 71 -9.10 9.00 -3.78
C SER A 71 -10.14 7.92 -3.40
N GLN A 72 -10.16 7.55 -2.12
CA GLN A 72 -11.12 6.62 -1.51
C GLN A 72 -11.11 5.19 -2.06
N LEU A 73 -10.19 4.85 -2.97
CA LEU A 73 -10.02 3.44 -3.36
C LEU A 73 -9.37 2.67 -2.21
N ILE A 74 -9.96 1.53 -1.89
CA ILE A 74 -9.41 0.60 -0.91
C ILE A 74 -8.13 0.00 -1.47
N HIS A 75 -7.06 -0.01 -0.67
CA HIS A 75 -5.79 -0.58 -1.08
C HIS A 75 -5.04 -1.25 0.08
N SER A 76 -4.18 -2.19 -0.27
CA SER A 76 -3.35 -2.95 0.67
C SER A 76 -2.07 -3.45 0.01
N VAL A 77 -1.11 -3.81 0.84
CA VAL A 77 0.09 -4.56 0.45
C VAL A 77 0.15 -5.81 1.30
N SER A 78 0.30 -6.98 0.66
CA SER A 78 0.62 -8.23 1.34
C SER A 78 1.93 -8.80 0.81
N ASN A 79 2.64 -9.53 1.66
CA ASN A 79 3.72 -10.40 1.24
C ASN A 79 3.53 -11.77 1.90
N ASP A 80 2.52 -12.52 1.43
CA ASP A 80 2.20 -13.86 1.92
C ASP A 80 2.98 -14.97 1.16
N GLN A 81 4.22 -14.68 0.79
CA GLN A 81 5.12 -15.65 0.14
C GLN A 81 5.57 -16.81 1.07
N TYR A 82 5.10 -16.87 2.32
CA TYR A 82 5.42 -17.91 3.31
C TYR A 82 4.28 -18.88 3.65
N SER A 83 3.19 -18.88 2.86
CA SER A 83 2.02 -19.75 3.10
C SER A 83 1.97 -21.01 2.22
N LYS A 84 3.13 -21.57 1.84
CA LYS A 84 3.21 -22.89 1.19
C LYS A 84 3.99 -23.89 2.03
#